data_AF-A0AAU5WSR1-F1
#
_entry.id   AF-A0AAU5WSR1-F1
#
_cell.length_a   1.000
_cell.length_b   1.000
_cell.length_c   1.000
_cell.angle_alpha   90.00
_cell.angle_beta   90.00
_cell.angle_gamma   90.00
#
_symmetry.space_group_name_H-M   'P 1'
#
loop_
_entity.id
_entity.type
_entity.pdbx_description
1 polymer ?
#
loop_
_entity_poly.entity_id
_entity_poly.type
_entity_poly.pdbx_seq_one_letter_code
_entity_poly.pdbx_strand_id
1 'polypeptide(L)'
;MTALDGRRAYTRADLMAAHGLGRSTLEKWYRERDANGHPDAAGTVGSQLVWDAEAWDRWYASRGAAPGVPPGLATRDELAAGHGLSRHRLKQLWAGRAANGHPEVVHRSGKALYWDASEWDAWYAALEEDGDRDGDDGGDPDDLVTLAEVARILGLAQTSVTVYPRRPPAGWPEPAREEPLGGGRVRRLYRRRDILAYAARRRP
;
A
#
# COMPACT_ATOMS: atom_id res chain seq x y z
N MET A 1 20.68 -9.92 -13.85
CA MET A 1 21.38 -8.81 -14.54
C MET A 1 22.57 -9.42 -15.24
N THR A 2 22.76 -9.12 -16.51
CA THR A 2 23.80 -9.72 -17.35
C THR A 2 24.74 -8.65 -17.88
N ALA A 3 25.99 -8.99 -18.18
CA ALA A 3 26.93 -8.08 -18.82
C ALA A 3 26.97 -8.37 -20.33
N LEU A 4 26.81 -7.33 -21.15
CA LEU A 4 27.05 -7.37 -22.60
C LEU A 4 28.15 -6.33 -22.90
N ASP A 5 29.29 -6.78 -23.44
CA ASP A 5 30.43 -5.92 -23.80
C ASP A 5 30.89 -4.94 -22.69
N GLY A 6 30.87 -5.42 -21.43
CA GLY A 6 31.25 -4.61 -20.26
C GLY A 6 30.18 -3.63 -19.76
N ARG A 7 29.00 -3.56 -20.42
CA ARG A 7 27.86 -2.75 -19.99
C ARG A 7 26.80 -3.60 -19.30
N ARG A 8 26.06 -2.97 -18.38
CA ARG A 8 24.93 -3.59 -17.69
C ARG A 8 23.78 -3.76 -18.69
N ALA A 9 23.29 -4.99 -18.80
CA ALA A 9 22.18 -5.32 -19.69
C ALA A 9 21.13 -6.13 -18.94
N TYR A 10 19.88 -5.95 -19.36
CA TYR A 10 18.75 -6.71 -18.85
C TYR A 10 18.26 -7.71 -19.90
N THR A 11 18.16 -8.97 -19.49
CA THR A 11 17.28 -9.93 -20.18
C THR A 11 15.83 -9.62 -19.83
N ARG A 12 14.89 -10.19 -20.60
CA ARG A 12 13.46 -10.08 -20.27
C ARG A 12 13.16 -10.65 -18.87
N ALA A 13 13.86 -11.70 -18.46
CA ALA A 13 13.73 -12.29 -17.14
C ALA A 13 14.24 -11.32 -16.05
N ASP A 14 15.33 -10.61 -16.29
CA ASP A 14 15.84 -9.60 -15.37
C ASP A 14 14.86 -8.43 -15.22
N LEU A 15 14.24 -7.97 -16.32
CA LEU A 15 13.23 -6.90 -16.27
C LEU A 15 12.02 -7.32 -15.43
N MET A 16 11.59 -8.58 -15.55
CA MET A 16 10.52 -9.12 -14.71
C MET A 16 10.91 -9.15 -13.23
N ALA A 17 12.13 -9.58 -12.92
CA ALA A 17 12.62 -9.67 -11.55
C ALA A 17 12.86 -8.29 -10.90
N ALA A 18 13.45 -7.35 -11.66
CA ALA A 18 13.83 -6.04 -11.16
C ALA A 18 12.64 -5.06 -11.04
N HIS A 19 11.67 -5.14 -11.96
CA HIS A 19 10.56 -4.19 -12.03
C HIS A 19 9.19 -4.83 -11.74
N GLY A 20 9.14 -6.13 -11.41
CA GLY A 20 7.88 -6.84 -11.14
C GLY A 20 6.92 -6.91 -12.33
N LEU A 21 7.45 -6.75 -13.55
CA LEU A 21 6.64 -6.66 -14.77
C LEU A 21 6.22 -8.03 -15.28
N GLY A 22 5.01 -8.12 -15.83
CA GLY A 22 4.53 -9.32 -16.51
C GLY A 22 5.17 -9.49 -17.90
N ARG A 23 5.43 -10.75 -18.30
CA ARG A 23 5.97 -11.07 -19.64
C ARG A 23 5.13 -10.50 -20.78
N SER A 24 3.80 -10.65 -20.70
CA SER A 24 2.85 -10.15 -21.72
C SER A 24 2.91 -8.63 -21.88
N THR A 25 3.11 -7.91 -20.78
CA THR A 25 3.31 -6.45 -20.77
C THR A 25 4.58 -6.08 -21.53
N LEU A 26 5.70 -6.73 -21.19
CA LEU A 26 6.98 -6.48 -21.87
C LEU A 26 6.90 -6.83 -23.36
N GLU A 27 6.24 -7.93 -23.74
CA GLU A 27 6.06 -8.33 -25.14
C GLU A 27 5.22 -7.31 -25.93
N LYS A 28 4.11 -6.86 -25.35
CA LYS A 28 3.28 -5.81 -25.95
C LYS A 28 4.10 -4.55 -26.19
N TRP A 29 4.87 -4.11 -25.19
CA TRP A 29 5.66 -2.89 -25.29
C TRP A 29 6.74 -2.97 -26.36
N TYR A 30 7.40 -4.11 -26.48
CA TYR A 30 8.38 -4.35 -27.54
C TYR A 30 7.75 -4.42 -28.93
N ARG A 31 6.55 -5.02 -29.05
CA ARG A 31 5.81 -5.04 -30.31
C ARG A 31 5.40 -3.64 -30.77
N GLU A 32 5.06 -2.78 -29.82
CA GLU A 32 4.63 -1.39 -30.06
C GLU A 32 5.81 -0.39 -30.00
N ARG A 33 7.07 -0.88 -30.09
CA ARG A 33 8.27 -0.07 -29.86
C ARG A 33 8.37 1.17 -30.76
N ASP A 34 7.98 1.05 -32.01
CA ASP A 34 7.99 2.15 -32.99
C ASP A 34 7.05 3.30 -32.56
N ALA A 35 5.99 3.00 -31.80
CA ALA A 35 4.99 3.97 -31.35
C ALA A 35 5.23 4.47 -29.92
N ASN A 36 5.98 3.74 -29.10
CA ASN A 36 6.16 4.06 -27.68
C ASN A 36 7.61 4.41 -27.30
N GLY A 37 8.52 4.44 -28.28
CA GLY A 37 9.93 4.78 -28.08
C GLY A 37 10.72 3.75 -27.28
N HIS A 38 10.22 2.51 -27.15
CA HIS A 38 10.93 1.43 -26.45
C HIS A 38 12.30 1.23 -27.09
N PRO A 39 13.38 1.16 -26.28
CA PRO A 39 14.72 1.03 -26.80
C PRO A 39 14.88 -0.27 -27.60
N ASP A 40 15.67 -0.20 -28.66
CA ASP A 40 16.04 -1.37 -29.44
C ASP A 40 16.85 -2.36 -28.58
N ALA A 41 16.80 -3.63 -28.96
CA ALA A 41 17.62 -4.65 -28.32
C ALA A 41 19.11 -4.35 -28.59
N ALA A 42 19.92 -4.34 -27.52
CA ALA A 42 21.36 -4.13 -27.60
C ALA A 42 22.09 -5.36 -28.17
N GLY A 43 21.43 -6.51 -28.20
CA GLY A 43 21.96 -7.75 -28.75
C GLY A 43 21.23 -8.97 -28.18
N THR A 44 21.93 -10.11 -28.19
CA THR A 44 21.45 -11.36 -27.61
C THR A 44 22.49 -11.99 -26.70
N VAL A 45 22.06 -12.52 -25.56
CA VAL A 45 22.86 -13.44 -24.74
C VAL A 45 22.24 -14.82 -24.86
N GLY A 46 22.96 -15.75 -25.50
CA GLY A 46 22.37 -17.01 -25.96
C GLY A 46 21.25 -16.74 -26.98
N SER A 47 20.05 -17.23 -26.69
CA SER A 47 18.84 -16.99 -27.50
C SER A 47 17.95 -15.84 -27.00
N GLN A 48 18.36 -15.15 -25.93
CA GLN A 48 17.56 -14.12 -25.29
C GLN A 48 18.00 -12.74 -25.74
N LEU A 49 17.03 -11.92 -26.18
CA LEU A 49 17.26 -10.49 -26.39
C LEU A 49 17.64 -9.82 -25.08
N VAL A 50 18.59 -8.90 -25.17
CA VAL A 50 18.99 -8.04 -24.06
C VAL A 50 18.87 -6.57 -24.43
N TRP A 51 18.57 -5.75 -23.43
CA TRP A 51 18.52 -4.29 -23.54
C TRP A 51 19.62 -3.68 -22.69
N ASP A 52 20.21 -2.60 -23.18
CA ASP A 52 21.11 -1.77 -22.36
C ASP A 52 20.33 -1.26 -21.14
N ALA A 53 20.88 -1.48 -19.95
CA ALA A 53 20.17 -1.18 -18.70
C ALA A 53 19.88 0.31 -18.55
N GLU A 54 20.82 1.17 -18.93
CA GLU A 54 20.67 2.62 -18.77
C GLU A 54 19.64 3.18 -19.76
N ALA A 55 19.68 2.73 -21.01
CA ALA A 55 18.69 3.11 -22.01
C ALA A 55 17.28 2.62 -21.63
N TRP A 56 17.17 1.38 -21.11
CA TRP A 56 15.90 0.81 -20.68
C TRP A 56 15.35 1.51 -19.44
N ASP A 57 16.18 1.74 -18.42
CA ASP A 57 15.78 2.45 -17.20
C ASP A 57 15.31 3.87 -17.50
N ARG A 58 16.04 4.60 -18.37
CA ARG A 58 15.65 5.94 -18.82
C ARG A 58 14.31 5.94 -19.55
N TRP A 59 14.12 5.02 -20.49
CA TRP A 59 12.85 4.91 -21.20
C TRP A 59 11.70 4.51 -20.26
N TYR A 60 11.93 3.55 -19.37
CA TYR A 60 10.92 3.08 -18.43
C TYR A 60 10.49 4.19 -17.47
N ALA A 61 11.45 4.97 -16.94
CA ALA A 61 11.18 6.16 -16.15
C ALA A 61 10.38 7.21 -16.95
N SER A 62 10.75 7.44 -18.22
CA SER A 62 10.02 8.38 -19.10
C SER A 62 8.59 7.95 -19.41
N ARG A 63 8.26 6.68 -19.18
CA ARG A 63 6.94 6.11 -19.47
C ARG A 63 6.00 6.09 -18.27
N GLY A 64 6.54 6.14 -17.05
CA GLY A 64 5.77 6.46 -15.83
C GLY A 64 5.25 7.90 -15.86
N ALA A 65 6.06 8.81 -16.42
CA ALA A 65 5.63 10.14 -16.81
C ALA A 65 4.79 10.07 -18.09
N ALA A 66 3.46 9.95 -17.98
CA ALA A 66 2.61 10.04 -19.16
C ALA A 66 2.89 11.38 -19.90
N PRO A 67 2.92 11.39 -21.25
CA PRO A 67 3.16 12.62 -22.00
C PRO A 67 2.19 13.73 -21.56
N GLY A 68 2.74 14.86 -21.11
CA GLY A 68 1.94 16.00 -20.62
C GLY A 68 1.64 16.00 -19.11
N VAL A 69 2.20 15.07 -18.33
CA VAL A 69 2.15 15.15 -16.86
C VAL A 69 3.26 16.10 -16.38
N PRO A 70 2.92 17.18 -15.65
CA PRO A 70 3.90 18.07 -15.07
C PRO A 70 4.90 17.32 -14.16
N PRO A 71 6.19 17.73 -14.15
CA PRO A 71 7.15 17.17 -13.21
C PRO A 71 6.69 17.39 -11.77
N GLY A 72 6.98 16.44 -10.88
CA GLY A 72 6.56 16.47 -9.47
C GLY A 72 5.23 15.76 -9.19
N LEU A 73 4.53 15.28 -10.23
CA LEU A 73 3.32 14.48 -10.04
C LEU A 73 3.63 12.98 -10.06
N ALA A 74 3.01 12.23 -9.15
CA ALA A 74 3.15 10.79 -9.03
C ALA A 74 1.79 10.10 -9.05
N THR A 75 1.76 8.92 -9.65
CA THR A 75 0.62 8.01 -9.56
C THR A 75 0.58 7.33 -8.19
N ARG A 76 -0.58 6.79 -7.84
CA ARG A 76 -0.75 6.03 -6.59
C ARG A 76 0.23 4.85 -6.46
N ASP A 77 0.56 4.18 -7.56
CA ASP A 77 1.46 3.03 -7.53
C ASP A 77 2.93 3.47 -7.34
N GLU A 78 3.32 4.64 -7.89
CA GLU A 78 4.64 5.24 -7.68
C GLU A 78 4.81 5.72 -6.23
N LEU A 79 3.80 6.40 -5.67
CA LEU A 79 3.78 6.80 -4.26
C LEU A 79 3.88 5.58 -3.34
N ALA A 80 3.14 4.51 -3.67
CA ALA A 80 3.20 3.29 -2.89
C ALA A 80 4.58 2.62 -2.92
N ALA A 81 5.23 2.59 -4.08
CA ALA A 81 6.57 2.05 -4.22
C ALA A 81 7.61 2.90 -3.45
N GLY A 82 7.49 4.23 -3.51
CA GLY A 82 8.36 5.17 -2.80
C GLY A 82 8.31 5.00 -1.28
N HIS A 83 7.13 4.69 -0.73
CA HIS A 83 6.89 4.56 0.71
C HIS A 83 6.77 3.11 1.21
N GLY A 84 7.05 2.11 0.36
CA GLY A 84 6.96 0.69 0.74
C GLY A 84 5.55 0.23 1.11
N LEU A 85 4.50 0.90 0.62
CA LEU A 85 3.13 0.68 1.02
C LEU A 85 2.46 -0.52 0.34
N SER A 86 1.73 -1.30 1.14
CA SER A 86 0.87 -2.34 0.58
C SER A 86 -0.36 -1.74 -0.11
N ARG A 87 -0.86 -2.44 -1.14
CA ARG A 87 -2.13 -2.09 -1.82
C ARG A 87 -3.32 -2.02 -0.85
N HIS A 88 -3.29 -2.83 0.21
CA HIS A 88 -4.33 -2.81 1.24
C HIS A 88 -4.31 -1.50 2.03
N ARG A 89 -3.12 -1.05 2.46
CA ARG A 89 -2.94 0.21 3.18
C ARG A 89 -3.38 1.41 2.34
N LEU A 90 -3.01 1.47 1.06
CA LEU A 90 -3.50 2.50 0.13
C LEU A 90 -5.02 2.54 0.03
N LYS A 91 -5.68 1.38 -0.01
CA LYS A 91 -7.14 1.30 -0.05
C LYS A 91 -7.77 1.87 1.22
N GLN A 92 -7.16 1.63 2.38
CA GLN A 92 -7.62 2.19 3.65
C GLN A 92 -7.44 3.71 3.69
N LEU A 93 -6.25 4.21 3.33
CA LEU A 93 -5.95 5.64 3.28
C LEU A 93 -6.91 6.39 2.34
N TRP A 94 -7.19 5.82 1.17
CA TRP A 94 -8.14 6.38 0.22
C TRP A 94 -9.60 6.34 0.69
N ALA A 95 -9.99 5.27 1.40
CA ALA A 95 -11.34 5.15 1.96
C ALA A 95 -11.56 6.16 3.10
N GLY A 96 -10.52 6.42 3.90
CA GLY A 96 -10.52 7.39 4.98
C GLY A 96 -10.22 8.83 4.56
N ARG A 97 -10.12 9.13 3.25
CA ARG A 97 -9.63 10.42 2.73
C ARG A 97 -10.30 11.67 3.30
N ALA A 98 -11.59 11.56 3.63
CA ALA A 98 -12.36 12.67 4.22
C ALA A 98 -11.95 12.98 5.67
N ALA A 99 -11.34 12.02 6.37
CA ALA A 99 -11.00 12.12 7.80
C ALA A 99 -9.49 12.24 8.04
N ASN A 100 -8.64 11.75 7.13
CA ASN A 100 -7.19 11.75 7.31
C ASN A 100 -6.47 12.88 6.54
N GLY A 101 -7.21 13.78 5.90
CA GLY A 101 -6.62 14.88 5.13
C GLY A 101 -5.80 14.43 3.91
N HIS A 102 -6.10 13.25 3.35
CA HIS A 102 -5.40 12.73 2.18
C HIS A 102 -5.38 13.77 1.05
N PRO A 103 -4.21 14.00 0.40
CA PRO A 103 -4.07 14.96 -0.67
C PRO A 103 -5.08 14.75 -1.81
N GLU A 104 -5.54 15.85 -2.37
CA GLU A 104 -6.45 15.85 -3.51
C GLU A 104 -5.73 15.48 -4.81
N VAL A 105 -6.49 14.98 -5.77
CA VAL A 105 -5.93 14.64 -7.09
C VAL A 105 -5.62 15.93 -7.85
N VAL A 106 -4.34 16.14 -8.19
CA VAL A 106 -3.86 17.34 -8.90
C VAL A 106 -4.02 17.20 -10.42
N HIS A 107 -3.89 15.99 -10.96
CA HIS A 107 -4.02 15.76 -12.39
C HIS A 107 -4.64 14.39 -12.73
N ARG A 108 -5.23 14.30 -13.92
CA ARG A 108 -5.77 13.06 -14.47
C ARG A 108 -5.37 12.91 -15.94
N SER A 109 -4.66 11.83 -16.24
CA SER A 109 -4.35 11.41 -17.61
C SER A 109 -5.04 10.07 -17.91
N GLY A 110 -6.08 10.11 -18.73
CA GLY A 110 -6.95 8.96 -19.01
C GLY A 110 -7.62 8.39 -17.75
N LYS A 111 -7.18 7.19 -17.33
CA LYS A 111 -7.65 6.50 -16.12
C LYS A 111 -6.71 6.67 -14.93
N ALA A 112 -5.50 7.19 -15.15
CA ALA A 112 -4.53 7.42 -14.09
C ALA A 112 -4.83 8.74 -13.37
N LEU A 113 -4.76 8.69 -12.05
CA LEU A 113 -4.86 9.85 -11.16
C LEU A 113 -3.45 10.16 -10.66
N TYR A 114 -3.16 11.44 -10.52
CA TYR A 114 -1.87 11.97 -10.15
C TYR A 114 -2.02 12.91 -8.97
N TRP A 115 -1.11 12.79 -8.02
CA TRP A 115 -0.98 13.65 -6.85
C TRP A 115 0.34 14.39 -6.93
N ASP A 116 0.43 15.54 -6.27
CA ASP A 116 1.71 16.17 -6.02
C ASP A 116 2.52 15.27 -5.08
N ALA A 117 3.70 14.83 -5.54
CA ALA A 117 4.53 13.91 -4.79
C ALA A 117 5.04 14.53 -3.49
N SER A 118 5.39 15.83 -3.51
CA SER A 118 5.90 16.52 -2.33
C SER A 118 4.82 16.76 -1.28
N GLU A 119 3.60 17.10 -1.71
CA GLU A 119 2.44 17.22 -0.83
C GLU A 119 2.10 15.86 -0.22
N TRP A 120 2.15 14.80 -1.02
CA TRP A 120 1.87 13.45 -0.56
C TRP A 120 2.92 12.94 0.42
N ASP A 121 4.21 13.18 0.15
CA ASP A 121 5.32 12.84 1.04
C ASP A 121 5.21 13.57 2.38
N ALA A 122 4.94 14.87 2.36
CA ALA A 122 4.76 15.68 3.57
C ALA A 122 3.55 15.22 4.38
N TRP A 123 2.43 14.94 3.72
CA TRP A 123 1.24 14.41 4.36
C TRP A 123 1.49 13.02 4.97
N TYR A 124 2.14 12.12 4.24
CA TYR A 124 2.38 10.77 4.71
C TYR A 124 3.39 10.74 5.86
N ALA A 125 4.44 11.57 5.79
CA ALA A 125 5.37 11.77 6.89
C ALA A 125 4.68 12.34 8.13
N ALA A 126 3.80 13.34 7.98
CA ALA A 126 3.01 13.86 9.09
C ALA A 126 2.03 12.82 9.65
N LEU A 127 1.43 11.98 8.79
CA LEU A 127 0.55 10.89 9.21
C LEU A 127 1.30 9.80 9.98
N GLU A 128 2.53 9.48 9.57
CA GLU A 128 3.40 8.56 10.30
C GLU A 128 3.96 9.22 11.57
N GLU A 129 4.28 10.51 11.58
CA GLU A 129 4.69 11.24 12.78
C GLU A 129 3.55 11.41 13.79
N ASP A 130 2.31 11.58 13.35
CA ASP A 130 1.14 11.54 14.23
C ASP A 130 0.88 10.09 14.67
N GLY A 131 1.13 9.11 13.79
CA GLY A 131 1.13 7.68 14.11
C GLY A 131 2.29 7.21 15.01
N ASP A 132 3.41 7.94 15.07
CA ASP A 132 4.63 7.68 15.85
C ASP A 132 4.72 8.59 17.09
N ARG A 133 4.01 9.72 17.14
CA ARG A 133 3.58 10.37 18.38
C ARG A 133 2.55 9.51 19.10
N ASP A 134 1.79 8.74 18.33
CA ASP A 134 1.10 7.51 18.74
C ASP A 134 2.06 6.29 18.75
N GLY A 135 3.35 6.50 19.03
CA GLY A 135 4.32 5.47 19.43
C GLY A 135 4.06 4.90 20.83
N ASP A 136 2.81 4.95 21.26
CA ASP A 136 2.21 4.11 22.30
C ASP A 136 1.25 3.17 21.58
N ASP A 137 1.01 1.97 22.11
CA ASP A 137 0.01 1.03 21.60
C ASP A 137 -1.44 1.57 21.81
N GLY A 138 -1.74 2.81 21.39
CA GLY A 138 -2.69 3.71 22.02
C GLY A 138 -3.32 4.71 21.05
N GLY A 139 -4.02 4.24 20.01
CA GLY A 139 -5.03 5.07 19.33
C GLY A 139 -6.03 5.68 20.33
N ASP A 140 -6.85 6.64 19.91
CA ASP A 140 -7.74 7.41 20.80
C ASP A 140 -8.45 6.48 21.81
N PRO A 141 -8.37 6.72 23.12
CA PRO A 141 -9.06 5.93 24.13
C PRO A 141 -10.57 5.77 23.86
N ASP A 142 -11.19 6.72 23.16
CA ASP A 142 -12.59 6.67 22.77
C ASP A 142 -12.86 6.02 21.40
N ASP A 143 -11.83 5.57 20.68
CA ASP A 143 -11.99 4.86 19.43
C ASP A 143 -12.81 3.58 19.60
N LEU A 144 -13.69 3.37 18.62
CA LEU A 144 -14.49 2.17 18.49
C LEU A 144 -13.70 1.07 17.76
N VAL A 145 -13.19 0.10 18.53
CA VAL A 145 -12.41 -1.02 18.04
C VAL A 145 -13.26 -2.29 17.84
N THR A 146 -12.91 -3.05 16.82
CA THR A 146 -13.55 -4.32 16.45
C THR A 146 -12.95 -5.48 17.25
N LEU A 147 -13.63 -6.62 17.31
CA LEU A 147 -13.09 -7.83 17.97
C LEU A 147 -11.71 -8.26 17.43
N ALA A 148 -11.41 -8.01 16.16
CA ALA A 148 -10.11 -8.31 15.59
C ALA A 148 -9.01 -7.35 16.10
N GLU A 149 -9.34 -6.08 16.30
CA GLU A 149 -8.43 -5.10 16.92
C GLU A 149 -8.26 -5.36 18.41
N VAL A 150 -9.34 -5.72 19.10
CA VAL A 150 -9.30 -6.15 20.49
C VAL A 150 -8.38 -7.35 20.69
N ALA A 151 -8.42 -8.34 19.79
CA ALA A 151 -7.49 -9.48 19.84
C ALA A 151 -6.03 -9.03 19.74
N ARG A 152 -5.73 -8.04 18.89
CA ARG A 152 -4.38 -7.46 18.76
C ARG A 152 -3.96 -6.73 20.04
N ILE A 153 -4.83 -5.85 20.58
CA ILE A 153 -4.58 -5.10 21.82
C ILE A 153 -4.29 -6.05 23.00
N LEU A 154 -5.02 -7.17 23.08
CA LEU A 154 -4.87 -8.14 24.17
C LEU A 154 -3.78 -9.18 23.92
N GLY A 155 -3.13 -9.19 22.75
CA GLY A 155 -2.15 -10.22 22.38
C GLY A 155 -2.76 -11.63 22.26
N LEU A 156 -4.04 -11.74 21.91
CA LEU A 156 -4.79 -13.00 21.82
C LEU A 156 -4.98 -13.45 20.37
N ALA A 157 -5.13 -14.76 20.17
CA ALA A 157 -5.59 -15.30 18.90
C ALA A 157 -7.00 -14.80 18.57
N GLN A 158 -7.24 -14.43 17.31
CA GLN A 158 -8.56 -13.91 16.88
C GLN A 158 -9.70 -14.89 17.17
N THR A 159 -9.45 -16.20 17.05
CA THR A 159 -10.42 -17.26 17.37
C THR A 159 -10.83 -17.30 18.85
N SER A 160 -9.98 -16.81 19.75
CA SER A 160 -10.29 -16.75 21.19
C SER A 160 -11.23 -15.60 21.54
N VAL A 161 -11.15 -14.48 20.81
CA VAL A 161 -11.93 -13.26 21.13
C VAL A 161 -13.32 -13.28 20.49
N THR A 162 -13.51 -14.00 19.38
CA THR A 162 -14.81 -14.10 18.70
C THR A 162 -15.91 -14.79 19.53
N VAL A 163 -15.55 -15.59 20.55
CA VAL A 163 -16.51 -16.25 21.44
C VAL A 163 -16.95 -15.38 22.62
N TYR A 164 -16.19 -14.33 22.97
CA TYR A 164 -16.45 -13.49 24.15
C TYR A 164 -17.80 -12.75 24.12
N PRO A 165 -18.32 -12.28 22.97
CA PRO A 165 -19.67 -11.72 22.93
C PRO A 165 -20.78 -12.70 23.38
N ARG A 166 -20.54 -14.01 23.26
CA ARG A 166 -21.51 -15.04 23.67
C ARG A 166 -21.19 -15.63 25.04
N ARG A 167 -19.91 -15.66 25.42
CA ARG A 167 -19.39 -16.22 26.66
C ARG A 167 -18.30 -15.28 27.21
N PRO A 168 -18.69 -14.13 27.77
CA PRO A 168 -17.73 -13.13 28.19
C PRO A 168 -16.92 -13.65 29.39
N PRO A 169 -15.59 -13.49 29.39
CA PRO A 169 -14.80 -13.72 30.59
C PRO A 169 -15.15 -12.67 31.65
N ALA A 170 -14.82 -12.96 32.92
CA ALA A 170 -15.06 -12.04 34.02
C ALA A 170 -14.48 -10.65 33.73
N GLY A 171 -15.30 -9.61 33.90
CA GLY A 171 -14.91 -8.21 33.71
C GLY A 171 -14.79 -7.75 32.25
N TRP A 172 -15.21 -8.56 31.26
CA TRP A 172 -15.27 -8.15 29.87
C TRP A 172 -16.18 -6.93 29.68
N PRO A 173 -15.76 -5.90 28.91
CA PRO A 173 -16.59 -4.71 28.73
C PRO A 173 -17.77 -4.96 27.79
N GLU A 174 -18.84 -4.20 28.00
CA GLU A 174 -19.98 -4.14 27.09
C GLU A 174 -19.60 -3.45 25.77
N PRO A 175 -20.20 -3.83 24.63
CA PRO A 175 -19.97 -3.14 23.37
C PRO A 175 -20.56 -1.73 23.42
N ALA A 176 -19.77 -0.75 23.00
CA ALA A 176 -20.21 0.64 22.90
C ALA A 176 -21.12 0.89 21.68
N ARG A 177 -21.04 0.02 20.66
CA ARG A 177 -21.95 0.04 19.52
C ARG A 177 -22.15 -1.35 18.95
N GLU A 178 -23.39 -1.66 18.61
CA GLU A 178 -23.75 -2.84 17.83
C GLU A 178 -24.27 -2.42 16.45
N GLU A 179 -23.75 -3.05 15.41
CA GLU A 179 -24.16 -2.80 14.03
C GLU A 179 -24.74 -4.08 13.42
N PRO A 180 -26.00 -4.08 12.95
CA PRO A 180 -26.57 -5.23 12.28
C PRO A 180 -25.85 -5.44 10.94
N LEU A 181 -25.48 -6.68 10.69
CA LEU A 181 -24.91 -7.16 9.43
C LEU A 181 -25.93 -8.05 8.72
N GLY A 182 -25.80 -8.16 7.40
CA GLY A 182 -26.64 -9.04 6.59
C GLY A 182 -26.61 -10.51 7.08
N GLY A 183 -27.79 -11.13 7.11
CA GLY A 183 -27.97 -12.52 7.53
C GLY A 183 -28.04 -12.73 9.05
N GLY A 184 -28.59 -11.77 9.80
CA GLY A 184 -28.80 -11.90 11.25
C GLY A 184 -27.52 -11.84 12.10
N ARG A 185 -26.41 -11.41 11.50
CA ARG A 185 -25.14 -11.22 12.18
C ARG A 185 -25.09 -9.83 12.80
N VAL A 186 -24.32 -9.66 13.88
CA VAL A 186 -24.13 -8.35 14.53
C VAL A 186 -22.65 -8.13 14.72
N ARG A 187 -22.14 -6.98 14.24
CA ARG A 187 -20.80 -6.50 14.54
C ARG A 187 -20.85 -5.73 15.84
N ARG A 188 -19.91 -6.03 16.75
CA ARG A 188 -19.76 -5.32 18.02
C ARG A 188 -18.49 -4.50 17.99
N LEU A 189 -18.61 -3.26 18.42
CA LEU A 189 -17.52 -2.31 18.57
C LEU A 189 -17.40 -1.95 20.05
N TYR A 190 -16.18 -1.91 20.54
CA TYR A 190 -15.84 -1.64 21.94
C TYR A 190 -15.03 -0.36 22.00
N ARG A 191 -15.13 0.41 23.09
CA ARG A 191 -14.19 1.53 23.28
C ARG A 191 -12.82 0.99 23.60
N ARG A 192 -11.79 1.58 23.00
CA ARG A 192 -10.40 1.19 23.24
C ARG A 192 -10.04 1.28 24.72
N ARG A 193 -10.44 2.35 25.41
CA ARG A 193 -10.20 2.56 26.86
C ARG A 193 -10.72 1.43 27.73
N ASP A 194 -11.87 0.86 27.39
CA ASP A 194 -12.49 -0.20 28.18
C ASP A 194 -11.72 -1.52 28.00
N ILE A 195 -11.17 -1.74 26.81
CA ILE A 195 -10.33 -2.90 26.48
C ILE A 195 -8.94 -2.76 27.11
N LEU A 196 -8.36 -1.57 27.12
CA LEU A 196 -7.09 -1.30 27.81
C LEU A 196 -7.25 -1.42 29.33
N ALA A 197 -8.34 -0.91 29.91
CA ALA A 197 -8.66 -1.09 31.32
C ALA A 197 -8.86 -2.58 31.67
N TYR A 198 -9.48 -3.35 30.78
CA TYR A 198 -9.58 -4.80 30.90
C TYR A 198 -8.21 -5.49 30.86
N ALA A 199 -7.34 -5.09 29.94
CA ALA A 199 -5.98 -5.62 29.80
C ALA A 199 -5.14 -5.34 31.06
N ALA A 200 -5.22 -4.12 31.60
CA ALA A 200 -4.52 -3.70 32.81
C ALA A 200 -4.95 -4.53 34.03
N ARG A 201 -6.24 -4.85 34.16
CA ARG A 201 -6.77 -5.71 35.25
C ARG A 201 -6.37 -7.18 35.12
N ARG A 202 -5.94 -7.62 33.93
CA ARG A 202 -5.51 -9.01 33.66
C ARG A 202 -4.03 -9.25 33.96
N ARG A 203 -3.20 -8.20 33.96
CA ARG A 203 -1.77 -8.33 34.27
C ARG A 203 -1.63 -8.36 35.81
N PRO A 204 -1.04 -9.43 36.39
CA PRO A 204 -0.78 -9.51 37.83
C PRO A 204 0.28 -8.51 38.28
#